data_AF-A0A0R3SM85-F1
#
_entry.id   AF-A0A0R3SM85-F1
#
_cell.length_a   1.000
_cell.length_b   1.000
_cell.length_c   1.000
_cell.angle_alpha   90.00
_cell.angle_beta   90.00
_cell.angle_gamma   90.00
#
_symmetry.space_group_name_H-M   'P 1'
#
loop_
_entity.id
_entity.type
_entity.pdbx_description
1 polymer ?
#
loop_
_entity_poly.entity_id
_entity_poly.type
_entity_poly.pdbx_seq_one_letter_code
_entity_poly.pdbx_strand_id
1 'polypeptide(L)'
;MFFVHLVPGYISRSVAGSYDNEGIAIFALLLTYFLWLRAVRTGHLLWSVLCALAYLYMVSAWGGYVFIINLVPLHAFVLCLTGRYSSRLYVAYTSFYILGLILSMQVPFVGFQPVRTSEHMAAAGVFVLLQVIFILI
;
A
#
# COMPACT_ATOMS: atom_id res chain seq x y z
N MET A 1 10.72 -4.74 -17.02
CA MET A 1 11.10 -3.32 -16.91
C MET A 1 11.23 -2.63 -18.28
N PHE A 2 11.84 -3.25 -19.30
CA PHE A 2 12.00 -2.67 -20.65
C PHE A 2 10.75 -1.97 -21.23
N PHE A 3 9.57 -2.61 -21.19
CA PHE A 3 8.34 -2.04 -21.74
C PHE A 3 7.86 -0.74 -21.09
N VAL A 4 8.09 -0.56 -19.78
CA VAL A 4 7.64 0.64 -19.04
C VAL A 4 8.47 1.86 -19.42
N HIS A 5 9.72 1.68 -19.83
CA HIS A 5 10.56 2.80 -20.27
C HIS A 5 10.13 3.40 -21.61
N LEU A 6 9.44 2.62 -22.45
CA LEU A 6 9.05 3.01 -23.81
C LEU A 6 7.56 3.32 -23.93
N VAL A 7 6.77 3.10 -22.88
CA VAL A 7 5.32 3.27 -22.96
C VAL A 7 4.96 4.75 -23.06
N PRO A 8 4.30 5.20 -24.15
CA PRO A 8 4.03 6.61 -24.39
C PRO A 8 3.12 7.23 -23.31
N GLY A 9 2.26 6.41 -22.69
CA GLY A 9 1.39 6.85 -21.60
C GLY A 9 2.15 7.28 -20.33
N TYR A 10 3.30 6.68 -20.03
CA TYR A 10 4.14 7.12 -18.91
C TYR A 10 5.04 8.29 -19.31
N ILE A 11 5.59 8.25 -20.53
CA ILE A 11 6.47 9.31 -21.05
C ILE A 11 5.74 10.66 -21.11
N SER A 12 4.45 10.67 -21.49
CA SER A 12 3.66 11.92 -21.56
C SER A 12 3.55 12.66 -20.22
N ARG A 13 3.71 11.95 -19.10
CA ARG A 13 3.65 12.49 -17.73
C ARG A 13 5.02 12.56 -17.02
N SER A 14 6.09 12.18 -17.71
CA SER A 14 7.46 12.13 -17.15
C SER A 14 8.52 12.69 -18.09
N VAL A 15 8.11 13.51 -19.06
CA VAL A 15 9.01 14.15 -20.02
C VAL A 15 9.92 15.17 -19.35
N ALA A 16 11.15 15.30 -19.84
CA ALA A 16 12.08 16.33 -19.37
C ALA A 16 11.44 17.72 -19.51
N GLY A 17 11.46 18.49 -18.42
CA GLY A 17 10.81 19.81 -18.33
C GLY A 17 9.39 19.77 -17.75
N SER A 18 8.78 18.59 -17.59
CA SER A 18 7.51 18.44 -16.86
C SER A 18 7.80 18.10 -15.39
N TYR A 19 7.78 19.12 -14.54
CA TYR A 19 7.96 18.98 -13.08
C TYR A 19 6.61 18.76 -12.38
N ASP A 20 5.98 17.63 -12.69
CA ASP A 20 4.73 17.19 -12.06
C ASP A 20 4.98 16.00 -11.12
N ASN A 21 4.10 15.80 -10.15
CA ASN A 21 4.25 14.80 -9.10
C ASN A 21 4.09 13.36 -9.61
N GLU A 22 3.46 13.18 -10.77
CA GLU A 22 3.11 11.88 -11.35
C GLU A 22 4.35 10.99 -11.62
N GLY A 23 5.47 11.59 -12.03
CA GLY A 23 6.72 10.87 -12.29
C GLY A 23 7.27 10.16 -11.05
N ILE A 24 7.35 10.88 -9.93
CA ILE A 24 7.83 10.36 -8.64
C ILE A 24 6.79 9.41 -8.02
N ALA A 25 5.50 9.74 -8.17
CA ALA A 25 4.41 8.94 -7.65
C ALA A 25 4.39 7.51 -8.23
N ILE A 26 4.59 7.37 -9.54
CA ILE A 26 4.62 6.05 -10.19
C ILE A 26 5.79 5.20 -9.68
N PHE A 27 6.95 5.80 -9.46
CA PHE A 27 8.08 5.12 -8.83
C PHE A 27 7.75 4.65 -7.40
N ALA A 28 7.20 5.54 -6.57
CA ALA A 28 6.82 5.22 -5.19
C ALA A 28 5.75 4.10 -5.12
N LEU A 29 4.78 4.12 -6.04
CA LEU A 29 3.74 3.12 -6.17
C LEU A 29 4.31 1.75 -6.53
N LEU A 30 5.19 1.67 -7.54
CA LEU A 30 5.85 0.42 -7.93
C LEU A 30 6.74 -0.13 -6.81
N LEU A 31 7.46 0.73 -6.11
CA LEU A 31 8.28 0.35 -4.95
C LEU A 31 7.42 -0.25 -3.83
N THR A 32 6.30 0.40 -3.51
CA THR A 32 5.37 -0.07 -2.47
C THR A 32 4.79 -1.44 -2.83
N TYR A 33 4.35 -1.64 -4.07
CA TYR A 33 3.84 -2.95 -4.51
C TYR A 33 4.89 -4.05 -4.53
N PHE A 34 6.11 -3.73 -4.95
CA PHE A 34 7.21 -4.67 -4.89
C PHE A 34 7.48 -5.12 -3.44
N LEU A 35 7.57 -4.17 -2.51
CA LEU A 35 7.81 -4.46 -1.09
C LEU A 35 6.64 -5.23 -0.45
N TRP A 36 5.39 -4.87 -0.80
CA TRP A 36 4.20 -5.60 -0.36
C TRP A 36 4.24 -7.07 -0.80
N LEU A 37 4.46 -7.34 -2.09
CA LEU A 37 4.53 -8.70 -2.61
C LEU A 37 5.70 -9.47 -1.98
N ARG A 38 6.83 -8.81 -1.73
CA ARG A 38 7.98 -9.41 -1.06
C ARG A 38 7.67 -9.74 0.41
N ALA A 39 6.96 -8.86 1.11
CA ALA A 39 6.51 -9.08 2.48
C ALA A 39 5.56 -10.27 2.58
N VAL A 40 4.56 -10.38 1.69
CA VAL A 40 3.61 -11.51 1.69
C VAL A 40 4.30 -12.84 1.38
N ARG A 41 5.27 -12.87 0.46
CA ARG A 41 6.00 -14.11 0.12
C ARG A 41 6.93 -14.57 1.24
N THR A 42 7.66 -13.65 1.86
CA THR A 42 8.67 -13.99 2.87
C THR A 42 8.09 -14.12 4.28
N GLY A 43 7.16 -13.25 4.66
CA GLY A 43 6.58 -13.19 6.00
C GLY A 43 7.45 -12.49 7.04
N HIS A 44 8.57 -11.86 6.66
CA HIS A 44 9.39 -11.12 7.61
C HIS A 44 8.86 -9.70 7.84
N LEU A 45 8.81 -9.30 9.11
CA LEU A 45 8.37 -7.97 9.55
C LEU A 45 9.15 -6.84 8.87
N LEU A 46 10.45 -7.01 8.64
CA LEU A 46 11.31 -6.01 8.01
C LEU A 46 10.76 -5.54 6.65
N TRP A 47 10.26 -6.46 5.82
CA TRP A 47 9.72 -6.10 4.51
C TRP A 47 8.42 -5.30 4.62
N SER A 48 7.61 -5.56 5.63
CA SER A 48 6.40 -4.78 5.91
C SER A 48 6.70 -3.39 6.45
N VAL A 49 7.71 -3.25 7.31
CA VAL A 49 8.17 -1.93 7.77
C VAL A 49 8.67 -1.10 6.59
N LEU A 50 9.52 -1.68 5.73
CA LEU A 50 9.97 -1.02 4.51
C LEU A 50 8.80 -0.68 3.57
N CYS A 51 7.81 -1.57 3.46
CA CYS A 51 6.59 -1.31 2.70
C CYS A 51 5.80 -0.13 3.26
N ALA A 52 5.68 -0.01 4.59
CA ALA A 52 5.00 1.11 5.25
C ALA A 52 5.77 2.44 5.06
N LEU A 53 7.11 2.40 5.07
CA LEU A 53 7.95 3.58 4.76
C LEU A 53 7.81 4.01 3.29
N ALA A 54 7.77 3.04 2.35
CA ALA A 54 7.51 3.33 0.94
C ALA A 54 6.10 3.90 0.74
N TYR A 55 5.11 3.40 1.49
CA TYR A 55 3.77 3.96 1.50
C TYR A 55 3.73 5.39 2.07
N LEU A 56 4.45 5.68 3.15
CA LEU A 56 4.60 7.05 3.65
C LEU A 56 5.17 7.98 2.56
N TYR A 57 6.21 7.54 1.85
CA TYR A 57 6.78 8.30 0.75
C TYR A 57 5.74 8.59 -0.34
N MET A 58 4.93 7.60 -0.71
CA MET A 58 3.82 7.78 -1.65
C MET A 58 2.78 8.80 -1.14
N VAL A 59 2.36 8.69 0.13
CA VAL A 59 1.39 9.62 0.75
C VAL A 59 1.90 11.06 0.70
N SER A 60 3.21 11.25 0.91
CA SER A 60 3.83 12.59 0.83
C SER A 60 3.98 13.12 -0.60
N ALA A 61 4.05 12.24 -1.60
CA ALA A 61 4.32 12.61 -2.99
C ALA A 61 3.05 12.86 -3.82
N TRP A 62 1.99 12.07 -3.62
CA TRP A 62 0.79 12.15 -4.45
C TRP A 62 -0.48 11.62 -3.78
N GLY A 63 -1.61 12.27 -4.05
CA GLY A 63 -2.92 11.92 -3.50
C GLY A 63 -3.44 10.53 -3.87
N GLY A 64 -2.88 9.88 -4.91
CA GLY A 64 -3.27 8.52 -5.28
C GLY A 64 -2.80 7.43 -4.31
N TYR A 65 -2.24 7.77 -3.15
CA TYR A 65 -2.01 6.82 -2.06
C TYR A 65 -3.29 6.09 -1.63
N VAL A 66 -4.46 6.73 -1.80
CA VAL A 66 -5.80 6.15 -1.58
C VAL A 66 -6.00 4.88 -2.42
N PHE A 67 -5.39 4.81 -3.61
CA PHE A 67 -5.45 3.61 -4.44
C PHE A 67 -4.68 2.44 -3.81
N ILE A 68 -3.49 2.69 -3.25
CA ILE A 68 -2.66 1.66 -2.61
C ILE A 68 -3.37 1.07 -1.39
N ILE A 69 -3.89 1.95 -0.53
CA ILE A 69 -4.53 1.54 0.73
C ILE A 69 -5.87 0.82 0.50
N ASN A 70 -6.44 0.87 -0.70
CA ASN A 70 -7.61 0.05 -1.06
C ASN A 70 -7.22 -1.24 -1.80
N LEU A 71 -6.22 -1.20 -2.67
CA LEU A 71 -5.80 -2.36 -3.45
C LEU A 71 -5.06 -3.41 -2.61
N VAL A 72 -4.24 -2.99 -1.64
CA VAL A 72 -3.53 -3.89 -0.73
C VAL A 72 -4.52 -4.72 0.13
N PRO A 73 -5.51 -4.11 0.81
CA PRO A 73 -6.57 -4.86 1.48
C PRO A 73 -7.41 -5.72 0.54
N LEU A 74 -7.74 -5.23 -0.66
CA LEU A 74 -8.49 -6.03 -1.64
C LEU A 74 -7.72 -7.32 -1.99
N HIS A 75 -6.41 -7.22 -2.22
CA HIS A 75 -5.56 -8.39 -2.45
C HIS A 75 -5.57 -9.35 -1.25
N ALA A 76 -5.44 -8.84 -0.01
CA ALA A 76 -5.50 -9.66 1.19
C ALA A 76 -6.87 -10.33 1.38
N PHE A 77 -7.96 -9.61 1.10
CA PHE A 77 -9.32 -10.12 1.16
C PHE A 77 -9.57 -11.24 0.14
N VAL A 78 -9.13 -11.06 -1.11
CA VAL A 78 -9.23 -12.09 -2.15
C VAL A 78 -8.42 -13.34 -1.78
N LEU A 79 -7.25 -13.18 -1.15
CA LEU A 79 -6.49 -14.32 -0.63
C LEU A 79 -7.24 -15.08 0.46
N CYS A 80 -8.01 -14.39 1.31
CA CYS A 80 -8.87 -15.03 2.30
C CYS A 80 -10.03 -15.79 1.64
N LEU A 81 -10.72 -15.17 0.67
CA LEU A 81 -11.85 -15.79 -0.05
C LEU A 81 -11.43 -17.04 -0.85
N THR A 82 -10.23 -17.03 -1.43
CA THR A 82 -9.68 -18.18 -2.17
C THR A 82 -9.14 -19.29 -1.26
N GLY A 83 -9.29 -19.16 0.06
CA GLY A 83 -8.80 -20.14 1.05
C GLY A 83 -7.28 -20.18 1.18
N ARG A 84 -6.57 -19.17 0.67
CA ARG A 84 -5.10 -19.08 0.69
C ARG A 84 -4.58 -18.21 1.82
N TYR A 85 -5.25 -18.23 2.97
CA TYR A 85 -4.80 -17.56 4.17
C TYR A 85 -3.51 -18.21 4.71
N SER A 86 -2.58 -17.40 5.18
CA SER A 86 -1.33 -17.84 5.78
C SER A 86 -0.91 -16.88 6.89
N SER A 87 -0.24 -17.37 7.93
CA SER A 87 0.34 -16.54 9.00
C SER A 87 1.25 -15.44 8.45
N ARG A 88 1.93 -15.68 7.32
CA ARG A 88 2.73 -14.67 6.61
C ARG A 88 1.90 -13.48 6.13
N LEU A 89 0.70 -13.73 5.61
CA LEU A 89 -0.21 -12.67 5.17
C LEU A 89 -0.68 -11.84 6.36
N TYR A 90 -1.01 -12.48 7.47
CA TYR A 90 -1.41 -11.80 8.70
C TYR A 90 -0.31 -10.88 9.22
N VAL A 91 0.91 -11.40 9.40
CA VAL A 91 2.06 -10.59 9.85
C VAL A 91 2.31 -9.45 8.87
N ALA A 92 2.27 -9.74 7.56
CA ALA A 92 2.57 -8.73 6.54
C ALA A 92 1.55 -7.58 6.53
N TYR A 93 0.26 -7.91 6.55
CA TYR A 93 -0.83 -6.94 6.48
C TYR A 93 -0.98 -6.14 7.77
N THR A 94 -1.00 -6.80 8.93
CA THR A 94 -1.18 -6.16 10.23
C THR A 94 -0.09 -5.13 10.51
N SER A 95 1.17 -5.48 10.25
CA SER A 95 2.29 -4.56 10.42
C SER A 95 2.25 -3.41 9.42
N PHE A 96 1.93 -3.68 8.15
CA PHE A 96 1.76 -2.65 7.13
C PHE A 96 0.64 -1.67 7.49
N TYR A 97 -0.53 -2.15 7.90
CA TYR A 97 -1.69 -1.33 8.21
C TYR A 97 -1.44 -0.42 9.41
N ILE A 98 -0.94 -0.95 10.53
CA ILE A 98 -0.71 -0.16 11.74
C ILE A 98 0.33 0.93 11.49
N LEU A 99 1.49 0.56 10.91
CA LEU A 99 2.55 1.52 10.64
C LEU A 99 2.13 2.51 9.54
N GLY A 100 1.53 2.04 8.45
CA GLY A 100 1.07 2.87 7.36
C GLY A 100 0.02 3.89 7.80
N LEU A 101 -0.91 3.50 8.69
CA LEU A 101 -1.91 4.40 9.26
C LEU A 101 -1.24 5.51 10.08
N ILE A 102 -0.40 5.15 11.07
CA ILE A 102 0.26 6.14 11.94
C ILE A 102 1.16 7.08 11.14
N LEU A 103 1.93 6.54 10.19
CA LEU A 103 2.84 7.31 9.36
C LEU A 103 2.09 8.24 8.41
N SER A 104 1.01 7.77 7.75
CA SER A 104 0.23 8.63 6.84
C SER A 104 -0.38 9.85 7.54
N MET A 105 -0.77 9.71 8.82
CA MET A 105 -1.31 10.83 9.61
C MET A 105 -0.26 11.90 9.94
N GLN A 106 1.05 11.59 9.85
CA GLN A 106 2.10 12.57 10.09
C GLN A 106 2.21 13.60 8.95
N VAL A 107 1.62 13.33 7.79
CA VAL A 107 1.61 14.29 6.68
C VAL A 107 0.54 15.35 6.94
N PRO A 108 0.89 16.64 7.11
CA PRO A 108 -0.05 17.68 7.54
C PRO A 108 -1.29 17.83 6.65
N PHE A 109 -1.12 17.61 5.34
CA PHE A 109 -2.22 17.66 4.37
C PHE A 109 -3.25 16.54 4.58
N VAL A 110 -2.81 15.37 5.07
CA VAL A 110 -3.65 14.19 5.29
C VAL A 110 -4.31 14.26 6.67
N GLY A 111 -3.53 14.59 7.70
CA GLY A 111 -4.02 14.68 9.08
C GLY A 111 -4.84 13.46 9.50
N PHE A 112 -6.10 13.67 9.88
CA PHE A 112 -7.02 12.61 10.34
C PHE A 112 -7.95 12.04 9.25
N GLN A 113 -7.71 12.34 7.97
CA GLN A 113 -8.48 11.75 6.87
C GLN A 113 -8.53 10.21 6.92
N PRO A 114 -7.43 9.48 7.21
CA PRO A 114 -7.42 8.02 7.30
C PRO A 114 -8.43 7.38 8.25
N VAL A 115 -8.98 8.14 9.19
CA VAL A 115 -9.98 7.68 10.16
C VAL A 115 -11.38 8.24 9.88
N ARG A 116 -11.46 9.43 9.28
CA ARG A 116 -12.74 10.15 9.12
C ARG A 116 -13.40 9.90 7.76
N THR A 117 -12.63 9.60 6.73
CA THR A 117 -13.16 9.43 5.37
C THR A 117 -13.49 7.97 5.07
N SER A 118 -14.50 7.76 4.24
CA SER A 118 -14.92 6.42 3.81
C SER A 118 -13.88 5.73 2.93
N GLU A 119 -12.98 6.49 2.31
CA GLU A 119 -11.96 6.01 1.36
C GLU A 119 -10.94 5.06 1.99
N HIS A 120 -10.81 5.05 3.33
CA HIS A 120 -9.86 4.21 4.06
C HIS A 120 -10.53 3.06 4.83
N MET A 121 -11.86 3.00 4.81
CA MET A 121 -12.63 2.03 5.59
C MET A 121 -12.43 0.58 5.13
N ALA A 122 -12.10 0.36 3.85
CA ALA A 122 -11.77 -0.98 3.35
C ALA A 122 -10.54 -1.56 4.05
N ALA A 123 -9.53 -0.73 4.35
CA ALA A 123 -8.34 -1.18 5.07
C ALA A 123 -8.66 -1.53 6.53
N ALA A 124 -9.46 -0.70 7.21
CA ALA A 124 -9.91 -1.03 8.57
C ALA A 124 -10.77 -2.31 8.60
N GLY A 125 -11.68 -2.47 7.64
CA GLY A 125 -12.55 -3.65 7.55
C GLY A 125 -11.77 -4.95 7.35
N VAL A 126 -10.82 -4.97 6.41
CA VAL A 126 -9.96 -6.15 6.17
C VAL A 126 -9.02 -6.40 7.36
N PHE A 127 -8.53 -5.36 8.03
CA PHE A 127 -7.78 -5.51 9.27
C PHE A 127 -8.57 -6.26 10.34
N VAL A 128 -9.79 -5.81 10.64
CA VAL A 128 -10.66 -6.48 11.61
C VAL A 128 -10.97 -7.92 11.19
N LEU A 129 -11.26 -8.14 9.91
CA LEU A 129 -11.51 -9.47 9.36
C LEU A 129 -10.32 -10.41 9.58
N LEU A 130 -9.09 -9.96 9.31
CA LEU A 130 -7.89 -10.77 9.51
C LEU A 130 -7.62 -11.07 10.99
N GLN A 131 -7.98 -10.16 11.90
CA GLN A 131 -7.91 -10.41 13.34
C GLN A 131 -8.88 -11.50 13.77
N VAL A 132 -10.13 -11.44 13.30
CA VAL A 132 -11.14 -12.45 13.57
C VAL A 132 -10.72 -13.82 13.02
N ILE A 133 -10.24 -13.88 11.78
CA ILE A 133 -9.74 -15.13 11.18
C ILE A 133 -8.56 -15.69 11.99
N PHE A 134 -7.62 -14.85 12.44
CA PHE A 134 -6.48 -15.28 13.23
C PHE A 134 -6.88 -15.84 14.60
N ILE A 135 -7.93 -15.30 15.23
CA ILE A 135 -8.44 -15.79 16.53
C ILE A 135 -9.19 -17.11 16.37
N LEU A 136 -9.85 -17.33 15.22
CA LEU A 136 -10.67 -18.52 14.96
C LEU A 136 -9.87 -19.76 14.50
N ILE A 137 -8.62 -19.59 14.07
CA ILE A 137 -7.71 -20.64 13.60
C ILE A 137 -6.73 -21.01 14.72
#